data_AF-L0KA03-F1
#
_entry.id   AF-L0KA03-F1
#
_cell.length_a   1.000
_cell.length_b   1.000
_cell.length_c   1.000
_cell.angle_alpha   90.00
_cell.angle_beta   90.00
_cell.angle_gamma   90.00
#
_symmetry.space_group_name_H-M   'P 1'
#
loop_
_entity.id
_entity.type
_entity.pdbx_description
1 polymer ?
#
loop_
_entity_poly.entity_id
_entity_poly.type
_entity_poly.pdbx_seq_one_letter_code
_entity_poly.pdbx_strand_id
1 'polypeptide(L)' 'MNFLFILSILVSLIFGYFLGRFLGYKRGFKEGFFAAPLIYRQQSLQQGNCLLCNNKMDNFSLKEEKS' A
#
# COMPACT_ATOMS: atom_id res chain seq x y z
N MET A 1 22.08 37.10 14.22
CA MET A 1 22.45 35.67 14.42
C MET A 1 21.24 34.76 14.63
N ASN A 2 20.22 35.13 15.42
CA ASN A 2 19.02 34.27 15.63
C ASN A 2 18.20 33.93 14.38
N PHE A 3 18.07 34.86 13.42
CA PHE A 3 17.28 34.62 12.20
C PHE A 3 17.85 33.48 11.35
N LEU A 4 19.17 33.42 11.17
CA LEU A 4 19.84 32.33 10.44
C LEU A 4 19.65 30.98 11.12
N PHE A 5 19.62 30.95 12.45
CA PHE A 5 19.41 29.73 13.22
C PHE A 5 18.00 29.16 13.01
N ILE A 6 16.98 30.03 13.06
CA ILE A 6 15.59 29.67 12.79
C ILE A 6 15.45 29.16 11.34
N LEU A 7 16.09 29.82 10.39
CA LEU A 7 16.07 29.44 8.98
C LEU A 7 16.72 28.06 8.75
N SER A 8 17.83 27.77 9.43
CA SER A 8 18.51 26.47 9.36
C SER A 8 17.63 25.32 9.89
N ILE A 9 16.91 25.56 10.98
CA ILE A 9 15.97 24.57 11.55
C ILE A 9 14.82 24.34 10.58
N LEU A 10 14.25 25.40 10.02
CA LEU A 10 13.14 25.32 9.08
C LEU A 10 13.52 24.51 7.83
N VAL A 11 14.69 24.79 7.25
CA VAL A 11 15.21 24.08 6.08
C VAL A 11 15.46 22.61 6.40
N SER A 12 16.07 22.30 7.55
CA SER A 12 16.35 20.93 7.97
C SER A 12 15.06 20.12 8.15
N LEU A 13 14.02 20.73 8.70
CA LEU A 13 12.73 20.09 8.93
C LEU A 13 12.00 19.80 7.60
N ILE A 14 12.02 20.75 6.67
CA ILE A 14 11.46 20.57 5.33
C ILE A 14 12.21 19.44 4.61
N PHE A 15 13.55 19.49 4.59
CA PHE A 15 14.36 18.50 3.90
C PHE A 15 14.14 17.09 4.49
N GLY A 16 14.17 16.97 5.81
CA GLY A 16 13.90 15.72 6.51
C GLY A 16 12.50 15.16 6.25
N TYR A 17 11.48 16.03 6.20
CA TYR A 17 10.11 15.63 5.87
C TYR A 17 10.00 15.07 4.45
N PHE A 18 10.59 15.76 3.46
CA PHE A 18 10.55 15.31 2.06
C PHE A 18 11.31 13.99 1.87
N LEU A 19 12.50 13.85 2.46
CA LEU A 19 13.27 12.61 2.42
C LEU A 19 12.49 11.46 3.08
N GLY A 20 11.96 11.67 4.29
CA GLY A 20 11.17 10.67 5.00
C GLY A 20 9.93 10.24 4.22
N ARG A 21 9.19 11.21 3.66
CA ARG A 21 8.00 10.94 2.83
C ARG A 21 8.36 10.18 1.56
N PHE A 22 9.44 10.53 0.88
CA PHE A 22 9.85 9.86 -0.35
C PHE A 22 10.33 8.42 -0.11
N LEU A 23 11.13 8.19 0.93
CA LEU A 23 11.58 6.86 1.31
C LEU A 23 10.40 5.99 1.79
N GLY A 24 9.53 6.55 2.63
CA GLY A 24 8.32 5.86 3.11
C GLY A 24 7.39 5.49 1.97
N TYR A 25 7.16 6.39 1.01
CA TYR A 25 6.35 6.11 -0.17
C TYR A 25 6.96 5.01 -1.03
N LYS A 26 8.27 5.04 -1.31
CA LYS A 26 8.92 3.97 -2.09
C LYS A 26 8.84 2.60 -1.42
N ARG A 27 9.04 2.52 -0.10
CA ARG A 27 8.96 1.26 0.64
C ARG A 27 7.52 0.75 0.73
N GLY A 28 6.59 1.59 1.16
CA GLY A 28 5.17 1.24 1.25
C GLY A 28 4.54 0.93 -0.11
N PHE A 29 4.95 1.61 -1.18
CA PHE A 29 4.52 1.29 -2.54
C PHE A 29 5.05 -0.08 -2.98
N LYS A 30 6.32 -0.40 -2.70
CA LYS A 30 6.89 -1.70 -3.06
C LYS A 30 6.22 -2.84 -2.30
N GLU A 31 6.03 -2.69 -1.00
CA GLU A 31 5.33 -3.68 -0.15
C GLU A 31 3.85 -3.81 -0.55
N GLY A 32 3.18 -2.68 -0.74
CA GLY A 32 1.81 -2.61 -1.21
C GLY A 32 1.62 -3.20 -2.60
N PHE A 33 2.58 -3.06 -3.52
CA PHE A 33 2.46 -3.60 -4.88
C PHE A 33 2.39 -5.13 -4.89
N PHE A 34 3.11 -5.81 -4.00
CA PHE A 34 3.02 -7.27 -3.87
C PHE A 34 1.79 -7.70 -3.07
N ALA A 35 1.45 -6.99 -1.99
CA ALA A 35 0.34 -7.35 -1.11
C ALA A 35 -1.05 -6.99 -1.69
N ALA A 36 -1.17 -5.86 -2.38
CA ALA A 36 -2.43 -5.35 -2.94
C ALA A 36 -3.15 -6.38 -3.83
N PRO A 37 -2.52 -7.04 -4.82
CA PRO A 37 -3.22 -8.02 -5.65
C PRO A 37 -3.70 -9.24 -4.86
N LEU A 38 -2.97 -9.66 -3.83
CA LEU A 38 -3.37 -10.77 -2.95
C LEU A 38 -4.60 -10.39 -2.11
N ILE A 39 -4.56 -9.22 -1.48
CA ILE A 39 -5.68 -8.69 -0.67
C ILE A 39 -6.91 -8.49 -1.54
N TYR A 40 -6.76 -7.89 -2.72
CA TYR A 40 -7.85 -7.68 -3.67
C TYR A 40 -8.49 -9.00 -4.10
N ARG A 41 -7.68 -10.03 -4.38
CA ARG A 41 -8.20 -11.36 -4.72
C ARG A 41 -8.96 -11.99 -3.57
N GLN A 42 -8.45 -11.90 -2.34
CA GLN A 42 -9.15 -12.43 -1.16
C GLN A 42 -10.49 -11.72 -0.93
N GLN A 43 -10.53 -10.39 -1.00
CA GLN A 43 -11.77 -9.61 -0.87
C GLN A 43 -12.78 -9.97 -1.95
N SER A 44 -12.30 -10.19 -3.18
CA SER A 44 -13.18 -10.51 -4.31
C SER A 44 -13.75 -11.93 -4.20
N LEU A 45 -12.96 -12.89 -3.71
CA LEU A 45 -13.45 -14.23 -3.35
C LEU A 45 -14.50 -14.18 -2.24
N GLN A 46 -14.31 -13.36 -1.20
CA GLN A 46 -15.31 -13.16 -0.14
C GLN A 46 -16.60 -12.52 -0.65
N GLN A 47 -16.49 -11.64 -1.63
CA GLN A 47 -17.64 -11.00 -2.29
C GLN A 47 -18.29 -11.88 -3.36
N GLY A 48 -17.73 -13.08 -3.63
CA GLY A 48 -18.21 -13.97 -4.68
C GLY A 48 -18.10 -13.35 -6.07
N ASN A 49 -17.12 -12.48 -6.33
CA ASN A 49 -16.95 -11.83 -7.62
C ASN A 49 -15.53 -12.06 -8.18
N CYS A 50 -15.43 -12.40 -9.47
CA CYS A 50 -14.12 -12.56 -10.11
C CYS A 50 -13.66 -11.22 -10.73
N LEU A 51 -12.54 -10.67 -10.27
CA LEU A 51 -11.99 -9.40 -10.79
C LEU A 51 -11.52 -9.47 -12.26
N LEU A 52 -11.23 -10.66 -12.78
CA LEU A 52 -10.73 -10.81 -14.16
C LEU A 52 -11.85 -10.84 -15.19
N CYS A 53 -12.97 -11.51 -14.86
CA CYS A 53 -14.09 -11.66 -15.80
C CYS A 53 -15.35 -10.90 -15.36
N ASN A 54 -15.30 -10.19 -14.22
CA ASN A 54 -16.41 -9.47 -13.60
C ASN A 54 -17.71 -10.29 -13.52
N ASN A 55 -17.54 -11.61 -13.35
CA ASN A 55 -18.65 -12.54 -13.25
C ASN A 55 -18.88 -12.87 -11.76
N LYS A 56 -20.14 -12.86 -11.35
CA LYS A 56 -20.53 -13.33 -10.02
C LYS A 56 -20.27 -14.83 -9.95
N MET A 57 -19.37 -15.21 -9.06
CA MET A 57 -19.06 -16.60 -8.77
C MET A 57 -20.10 -17.14 -7.80
N ASP A 58 -21.30 -17.43 -8.31
CA ASP A 58 -22.41 -17.95 -7.51
C ASP A 58 -22.17 -19.39 -7.00
N ASN A 59 -21.04 -20.03 -7.34
CA ASN A 59 -20.74 -21.45 -7.05
C ASN A 59 -19.24 -21.74 -6.79
N PHE A 60 -18.57 -21.00 -5.91
CA PHE A 60 -17.18 -21.32 -5.52
C PHE A 60 -17.14 -22.12 -4.21
N SER A 61 -17.47 -23.42 -4.29
CA SER A 61 -17.15 -24.36 -3.21
C SER A 61 -15.64 -24.55 -3.15
N LEU A 62 -15.03 -23.96 -2.12
CA LEU A 62 -13.61 -24.13 -1.79
C LEU A 62 -13.32 -25.63 -1.58
N LYS A 63 -12.63 -26.26 -2.54
CA LYS A 63 -11.76 -27.40 -2.21
C LYS A 63 -10.64 -26.82 -1.35
N GLU A 64 -10.78 -26.93 -0.04
CA GLU A 64 -9.66 -26.76 0.88
C GLU A 64 -8.65 -27.88 0.60
N GLU A 65 -7.53 -27.50 -0.02
CA GLU A 65 -6.35 -28.34 -0.15
C GLU A 65 -5.72 -28.47 1.24
N LYS A 66 -6.07 -29.57 1.91
CA LYS A 66 -5.42 -30.08 3.12
C LYS A 66 -4.02 -30.58 2.75
N SER A 67 -2.97 -29.98 3.33
CA SER A 67 -1.66 -30.61 3.51
C SER A 67 -1.06 -30.23 4.86
#